data_AF-A0ABD1JF53-F1
#
_entry.id   AF-A0ABD1JF53-F1
#
_cell.length_a   1.000
_cell.length_b   1.000
_cell.length_c   1.000
_cell.angle_alpha   90.00
_cell.angle_beta   90.00
_cell.angle_gamma   90.00
#
_symmetry.space_group_name_H-M   'P 1'
#
loop_
_entity.id
_entity.type
_entity.pdbx_description
1 polymer ?
#
loop_
_entity_poly.entity_id
_entity_poly.type
_entity_poly.pdbx_seq_one_letter_code
_entity_poly.pdbx_strand_id
1 'polypeptide(L)'
;MLAKSSTGSREPRLPDDVLLPLQNYEDLNSLEQKLANSHYQKDLTAYLGTIGGSSVQGTTRRVLATLIGHSLAMAINWNGSNNKKAFRDLALKRVVVGKFIIA
;
A
#
# COMPACT_ATOMS: atom_id res chain seq x y z
N MET A 1 34.14 -8.39 -22.83
CA MET A 1 34.60 -8.28 -21.43
C MET A 1 34.56 -6.80 -21.08
N LEU A 2 33.82 -6.27 -20.11
CA LEU A 2 33.15 -6.78 -18.92
C LEU A 2 31.89 -5.91 -18.76
N ALA A 3 30.68 -6.51 -18.76
CA ALA A 3 29.51 -5.79 -18.28
C ALA A 3 29.72 -5.55 -16.78
N LYS A 4 29.81 -4.29 -16.35
CA LYS A 4 29.79 -3.97 -14.93
C LYS A 4 28.42 -4.33 -14.40
N SER A 5 28.35 -5.47 -13.71
CA SER A 5 27.25 -5.89 -12.87
C SER A 5 27.07 -4.84 -11.77
N SER A 6 26.22 -3.83 -12.01
CA SER A 6 25.76 -2.96 -10.95
C SER A 6 24.77 -3.76 -10.12
N THR A 7 25.26 -4.39 -9.06
CA THR A 7 24.50 -4.67 -7.84
C THR A 7 23.93 -3.35 -7.32
N GLY A 8 22.85 -2.88 -7.92
CA GLY A 8 22.12 -1.69 -7.49
C GLY A 8 21.02 -2.13 -6.55
N SER A 9 21.12 -1.74 -5.28
CA SER A 9 19.97 -1.67 -4.38
C SER A 9 18.89 -0.84 -5.08
N ARG A 10 17.89 -1.52 -5.67
CA ARG A 10 16.79 -0.88 -6.40
C ARG A 10 16.00 -0.11 -5.37
N GLU A 11 16.16 1.21 -5.33
CA GLU A 11 15.39 2.05 -4.41
C GLU A 11 13.90 1.72 -4.57
N PRO A 12 13.16 1.50 -3.47
CA PRO A 12 11.74 1.21 -3.56
C PRO A 12 11.02 2.41 -4.17
N ARG A 13 10.45 2.22 -5.37
CA ARG A 13 9.70 3.25 -6.09
C ARG A 13 8.23 2.89 -6.10
N LEU A 14 7.40 3.92 -6.09
CA LEU A 14 5.98 3.77 -6.36
C LEU A 14 5.82 3.26 -7.80
N PRO A 15 4.99 2.24 -8.07
CA PRO A 15 4.68 1.85 -9.45
C PRO A 15 4.12 3.03 -10.24
N ASP A 16 4.55 3.22 -11.49
CA ASP A 16 4.23 4.42 -12.30
C ASP A 16 2.73 4.58 -12.60
N ASP A 17 1.96 3.52 -12.42
CA ASP A 17 0.54 3.43 -12.77
C ASP A 17 -0.40 3.55 -11.55
N VAL A 18 0.12 3.93 -10.37
CA VAL A 18 -0.69 4.26 -9.20
C VAL A 18 -0.47 5.71 -8.79
N LEU A 19 -1.60 6.39 -8.56
CA LEU A 19 -1.63 7.74 -8.01
C LEU A 19 -2.08 7.65 -6.55
N LEU A 20 -1.24 8.14 -5.66
CA LEU A 20 -1.53 8.23 -4.24
C LEU A 20 -1.66 9.71 -3.83
N PRO A 21 -2.56 10.05 -2.88
CA PRO A 21 -3.48 9.14 -2.19
C PRO A 21 -4.75 8.84 -3.01
N LEU A 22 -5.31 7.64 -2.83
CA LEU A 22 -6.55 7.19 -3.48
C LEU A 22 -7.75 8.02 -3.02
N GLN A 23 -8.55 8.57 -3.95
CA GLN A 23 -9.62 9.51 -3.59
C GLN A 23 -11.00 8.87 -3.58
N ASN A 24 -11.21 7.83 -4.39
CA ASN A 24 -12.53 7.26 -4.64
C ASN A 24 -12.48 5.72 -4.77
N TYR A 25 -13.65 5.11 -4.93
CA TYR A 25 -13.77 3.66 -5.07
C TYR A 25 -13.23 3.11 -6.39
N GLU A 26 -13.20 3.91 -7.45
CA GLU A 26 -12.66 3.51 -8.75
C GLU A 26 -11.14 3.33 -8.69
N ASP A 27 -10.44 4.30 -8.11
CA ASP A 27 -8.99 4.22 -7.84
C ASP A 27 -8.68 3.02 -6.95
N LEU A 28 -9.48 2.82 -5.90
CA LEU A 28 -9.33 1.70 -4.97
C LEU A 28 -9.51 0.36 -5.69
N ASN A 29 -10.58 0.19 -6.45
CA ASN A 29 -10.85 -1.07 -7.15
C ASN A 29 -9.80 -1.35 -8.23
N SER A 30 -9.33 -0.32 -8.93
CA SER A 30 -8.23 -0.42 -9.90
C SER A 30 -6.95 -0.92 -9.23
N LEU A 31 -6.62 -0.37 -8.05
CA LEU A 31 -5.46 -0.83 -7.30
C LEU A 31 -5.64 -2.27 -6.78
N GLU A 32 -6.82 -2.63 -6.28
CA GLU A 32 -7.13 -3.98 -5.80
C GLU A 32 -6.93 -5.06 -6.88
N GLN A 33 -7.30 -4.77 -8.13
CA GLN A 33 -7.05 -5.67 -9.26
C GLN A 33 -5.55 -5.86 -9.53
N LYS A 34 -4.76 -4.78 -9.44
CA LYS A 34 -3.30 -4.83 -9.64
C LYS A 34 -2.59 -5.61 -8.52
N LEU A 35 -3.12 -5.54 -7.30
CA LEU A 35 -2.60 -6.31 -6.16
C LEU A 35 -2.78 -7.82 -6.28
N ALA A 36 -3.54 -8.32 -7.26
CA ALA A 36 -3.52 -9.73 -7.62
C ALA A 36 -2.14 -10.18 -8.15
N ASN A 37 -1.35 -9.24 -8.72
CA ASN A 37 0.01 -9.50 -9.14
C ASN A 37 0.96 -9.40 -7.93
N SER A 38 1.61 -10.52 -7.60
CA SER A 38 2.54 -10.59 -6.46
C SER A 38 3.77 -9.68 -6.60
N HIS A 39 4.24 -9.40 -7.81
CA HIS A 39 5.35 -8.47 -8.05
C HIS A 39 4.91 -7.04 -7.73
N TYR A 40 3.74 -6.65 -8.25
CA TYR A 40 3.13 -5.35 -7.96
C TYR A 40 2.91 -5.13 -6.45
N GLN A 41 2.37 -6.15 -5.79
CA GLN A 41 2.18 -6.13 -4.34
C GLN A 41 3.50 -5.93 -3.59
N LYS A 42 4.58 -6.62 -3.99
CA LYS A 42 5.90 -6.49 -3.37
C LYS A 42 6.50 -5.10 -3.59
N ASP A 43 6.42 -4.56 -4.80
CA ASP A 43 6.92 -3.23 -5.13
C ASP A 43 6.22 -2.14 -4.31
N LEU A 44 4.89 -2.20 -4.25
CA LEU A 44 4.11 -1.26 -3.42
C LEU A 44 4.42 -1.41 -1.93
N THR A 45 4.56 -2.65 -1.44
CA THR A 45 4.94 -2.92 -0.04
C THR A 45 6.33 -2.37 0.28
N ALA A 46 7.29 -2.54 -0.63
CA ALA A 46 8.64 -2.02 -0.48
C ALA A 46 8.64 -0.48 -0.45
N TYR A 47 7.91 0.17 -1.37
CA TYR A 47 7.75 1.63 -1.41
C TYR A 47 7.16 2.17 -0.11
N LEU A 48 6.01 1.65 0.33
CA LEU A 48 5.38 2.09 1.59
C LEU A 48 6.26 1.77 2.80
N GLY A 49 7.09 0.74 2.68
CA GLY A 49 8.09 0.39 3.67
C GLY A 49 9.10 1.51 3.95
N THR A 50 9.31 2.43 3.02
CA THR A 50 10.22 3.59 3.17
C THR A 50 9.67 4.69 4.06
N ILE A 51 8.34 4.75 4.26
CA ILE A 51 7.68 5.81 5.05
C ILE A 51 8.13 5.80 6.53
N GLY A 52 8.46 4.60 7.05
CA GLY A 52 9.04 4.42 8.38
C GLY A 52 8.19 4.95 9.55
N GLY A 53 8.74 4.91 10.76
CA GLY A 53 8.13 5.47 11.97
C GLY A 53 8.70 4.87 13.25
N SER A 54 8.43 5.53 14.37
CA SER A 54 8.97 5.15 15.69
C SER A 54 8.20 4.04 16.38
N SER A 55 7.05 3.63 15.84
CA SER A 55 6.22 2.54 16.36
C SER A 55 5.36 1.94 15.26
N VAL A 56 4.93 0.69 15.43
CA VAL A 56 4.03 0.00 14.49
C VAL A 56 2.77 0.81 14.23
N GLN A 57 2.16 1.36 15.29
CA GLN A 57 0.96 2.20 15.18
C GLN A 57 1.24 3.49 14.40
N GLY A 58 2.36 4.16 14.68
CA GLY A 58 2.77 5.37 13.99
C GLY A 58 3.06 5.14 12.50
N THR A 59 3.81 4.08 12.18
CA THR A 59 4.10 3.70 10.79
C THR A 59 2.82 3.31 10.06
N THR A 60 1.94 2.50 10.68
CA THR A 60 0.64 2.12 10.09
C THR A 60 -0.20 3.36 9.76
N ARG A 61 -0.29 4.31 10.70
CA ARG A 61 -1.01 5.57 10.48
C ARG A 61 -0.44 6.38 9.31
N ARG A 62 0.90 6.48 9.21
CA ARG A 62 1.56 7.20 8.12
C ARG A 62 1.34 6.53 6.77
N VAL A 63 1.48 5.20 6.71
CA VAL A 63 1.21 4.40 5.50
C VAL A 63 -0.24 4.60 5.04
N LEU A 64 -1.21 4.50 5.94
CA LEU A 64 -2.62 4.72 5.60
C LEU A 64 -2.89 6.16 5.13
N ALA A 65 -2.28 7.16 5.76
CA ALA A 65 -2.40 8.56 5.34
C ALA A 65 -1.78 8.84 3.97
N THR A 66 -0.74 8.11 3.58
CA THR A 66 -0.17 8.17 2.22
C THR A 66 -1.04 7.43 1.20
N LEU A 67 -1.68 6.32 1.60
CA LEU A 67 -2.49 5.50 0.69
C LEU A 67 -3.88 6.07 0.43
N ILE A 68 -4.56 6.58 1.46
CA ILE A 68 -6.00 6.82 1.44
C ILE A 68 -6.26 8.32 1.64
N GLY A 69 -6.88 8.92 0.63
CA GLY A 69 -7.30 10.32 0.65
C GLY A 69 -8.49 10.54 1.58
N HIS A 70 -8.73 11.80 1.94
CA HIS A 70 -9.79 12.17 2.88
C HIS A 70 -11.16 11.62 2.49
N SER A 71 -11.56 11.80 1.23
CA SER A 71 -12.86 11.36 0.71
C SER A 71 -13.06 9.86 0.84
N LEU A 72 -12.05 9.06 0.47
CA LEU A 72 -12.11 7.61 0.59
C LEU A 72 -12.08 7.17 2.06
N ALA A 73 -11.27 7.82 2.91
CA ALA A 73 -11.20 7.54 4.34
C ALA A 73 -12.55 7.72 5.06
N MET A 74 -13.39 8.66 4.60
CA MET A 74 -14.75 8.82 5.12
C MET A 74 -15.69 7.68 4.69
N ALA A 75 -15.42 7.05 3.54
CA ALA A 75 -16.28 6.03 2.95
C ALA A 75 -15.96 4.59 3.40
N ILE A 76 -14.79 4.36 4.01
CA ILE A 76 -14.33 3.03 4.42
C ILE A 76 -14.04 2.97 5.92
N ASN A 77 -14.11 1.77 6.51
CA ASN A 77 -13.58 1.53 7.85
C ASN A 77 -13.08 0.08 7.96
N TRP A 78 -12.47 -0.28 9.09
CA TRP A 78 -11.89 -1.62 9.24
C TRP A 78 -12.93 -2.76 9.08
N ASN A 79 -14.12 -2.60 9.66
CA ASN A 79 -15.10 -3.67 9.81
C ASN A 79 -16.17 -3.72 8.70
N GLY A 80 -16.37 -2.63 7.95
CA GLY A 80 -17.47 -2.44 6.99
C GLY A 80 -18.79 -1.98 7.59
N SER A 81 -18.77 -1.37 8.78
CA SER A 81 -20.01 -0.96 9.46
C SER A 81 -20.63 0.31 8.85
N ASN A 82 -21.95 0.48 8.96
CA ASN A 82 -22.72 1.62 8.45
C ASN A 82 -22.65 1.83 6.93
N ASN A 83 -22.84 0.74 6.16
CA ASN A 83 -22.80 0.76 4.68
C ASN A 83 -21.44 1.20 4.09
N LYS A 84 -20.37 1.14 4.89
CA LYS A 84 -19.01 1.44 4.46
C LYS A 84 -18.30 0.19 3.98
N LYS A 85 -17.35 0.32 3.06
CA LYS A 85 -16.54 -0.83 2.64
C LYS A 85 -15.60 -1.28 3.76
N ALA A 86 -15.52 -2.59 3.97
CA ALA A 86 -14.64 -3.19 4.96
C ALA A 86 -13.20 -3.25 4.46
N PHE A 87 -12.29 -2.53 5.12
CA PHE A 87 -10.87 -2.53 4.77
C PHE A 87 -10.22 -3.90 4.98
N ARG A 88 -10.68 -4.67 5.97
CA ARG A 88 -10.12 -6.00 6.31
C ARG A 88 -10.25 -7.03 5.19
N ASP A 89 -11.20 -6.80 4.27
CA ASP A 89 -11.52 -7.66 3.14
C ASP A 89 -10.77 -7.24 1.86
N LEU A 90 -10.08 -6.09 1.88
CA LEU A 90 -9.28 -5.59 0.77
C LEU A 90 -7.92 -6.30 0.68
N ALA A 91 -7.44 -6.52 -0.53
CA ALA A 91 -6.07 -6.94 -0.80
C ALA A 91 -5.04 -5.93 -0.27
N LEU A 92 -5.39 -4.64 -0.24
CA LEU A 92 -4.59 -3.56 0.34
C LEU A 92 -4.19 -3.84 1.80
N LYS A 93 -5.00 -4.60 2.55
CA LYS A 93 -4.65 -5.04 3.91
C LYS A 93 -3.31 -5.78 3.92
N ARG A 94 -3.03 -6.61 2.91
CA ARG A 94 -1.79 -7.40 2.86
C ARG A 94 -0.57 -6.51 2.67
N VAL A 95 -0.72 -5.39 1.96
CA VAL A 95 0.34 -4.40 1.76
C VAL A 95 0.61 -3.61 3.05
N VAL A 96 -0.46 -3.20 3.74
CA VAL A 96 -0.36 -2.40 4.97
C VAL A 96 0.05 -3.24 6.18
N VAL A 97 -0.57 -4.40 6.38
CA VAL A 97 -0.37 -5.27 7.55
C VAL A 97 0.77 -6.27 7.34
N GLY A 98 0.98 -6.73 6.10
CA GLY A 98 1.98 -7.76 5.80
C GLY A 98 3.42 -7.35 6.06
N LYS A 99 3.72 -6.04 6.20
CA LYS A 99 5.05 -5.56 6.63
C LYS A 99 5.26 -5.65 8.15
N PHE A 100 4.19 -5.69 8.94
CA PHE A 100 4.26 -5.69 10.42
C PHE A 100 4.01 -7.06 11.05
N ILE A 101 3.56 -8.04 10.27
CA ILE A 101 3.56 -9.44 10.68
C ILE A 101 4.86 -10.05 10.16
N ILE A 102 5.92 -9.88 10.93
CA ILE A 102 7.09 -10.76 10.88
C ILE A 102 7.01 -11.58 12.18
N ALA A 103 7.16 -12.90 12.00
CA ALA A 103 7.13 -13.94 13.02
C ALA A 103 8.07 -13.68 14.20
#